data_AF-A0AAU5S9F0-F1
#
_entry.id   AF-A0AAU5S9F0-F1
#
_cell.length_a   1.000
_cell.length_b   1.000
_cell.length_c   1.000
_cell.angle_alpha   90.00
_cell.angle_beta   90.00
_cell.angle_gamma   90.00
#
_symmetry.space_group_name_H-M   'P 1'
#
loop_
_entity.id
_entity.type
_entity.pdbx_description
1 polymer ?
#
loop_
_entity_poly.entity_id
_entity_poly.type
_entity_poly.pdbx_seq_one_letter_code
_entity_poly.pdbx_strand_id
1 'polypeptide(L)'
;MAVPYPQTREFQAFRANIEYARQMVVAGKSLAAFQSPLFDIGDFYRAAWVQAVSAIDHWFHEELYRRVAELAGQDSPGMPYQLTKFELPLEKVEEVRRGTTTLADAVSEHMKAKWANASLQNPRKISEALKLVSEEDVWAKAAVQINAWNHGRTAMTAQAVKKQHLAITDRRNKIAHEADLVDGSLKQRRPITDADVTDAIDWTERIALAIAVALG
;
A
#
# COMPACT_ATOMS: atom_id res chain seq x y z
N MET A 1 -15.32 -3.21 17.92
CA MET A 1 -14.10 -3.14 18.78
C MET A 1 -13.07 -2.32 18.03
N ALA A 2 -12.41 -1.34 18.67
CA ALA A 2 -11.38 -0.56 17.98
C ALA A 2 -10.19 -1.48 17.67
N VAL A 3 -9.85 -1.62 16.39
CA VAL A 3 -8.71 -2.43 15.97
C VAL A 3 -7.44 -1.64 16.25
N PRO A 4 -6.50 -2.14 17.06
CA PRO A 4 -5.27 -1.42 17.34
C PRO A 4 -4.41 -1.33 16.09
N TYR A 5 -3.85 -0.14 15.84
CA TYR A 5 -2.91 0.06 14.75
C TYR A 5 -1.50 -0.43 15.14
N PRO A 6 -0.72 -0.94 14.17
CA PRO A 6 0.71 -1.16 14.35
C PRO A 6 1.39 0.13 14.81
N GLN A 7 2.33 0.00 15.75
CA GLN A 7 3.09 1.13 16.30
C GLN A 7 4.42 1.36 15.56
N THR A 8 4.60 0.73 14.39
CA THR A 8 5.80 0.89 13.58
C THR A 8 5.83 2.27 12.94
N ARG A 9 7.04 2.80 12.70
CA ARG A 9 7.23 4.12 12.07
C ARG A 9 6.61 4.16 10.67
N GLU A 10 6.69 3.05 9.95
CA GLU A 10 6.22 2.87 8.58
C GLU A 10 4.69 2.97 8.52
N PHE A 11 4.00 2.32 9.47
CA PHE A 11 2.55 2.39 9.55
C PHE A 11 2.06 3.75 10.08
N GLN A 12 2.81 4.40 10.96
CA GLN A 12 2.51 5.78 11.37
C GLN A 12 2.62 6.75 10.19
N ALA A 13 3.66 6.63 9.37
CA ALA A 13 3.83 7.41 8.15
C ALA A 13 2.68 7.16 7.15
N PHE A 14 2.26 5.89 6.99
CA PHE A 14 1.07 5.54 6.21
C PHE A 14 -0.17 6.30 6.70
N ARG A 15 -0.47 6.25 8.01
CA ARG A 15 -1.64 6.91 8.59
C ARG A 15 -1.61 8.42 8.41
N ALA A 16 -0.45 9.06 8.57
CA ALA A 16 -0.31 10.48 8.31
C ALA A 16 -0.66 10.84 6.85
N ASN A 17 -0.23 10.01 5.88
CA ASN A 17 -0.53 10.23 4.47
C ASN A 17 -1.99 9.96 4.12
N ILE A 18 -2.63 8.98 4.76
CA ILE A 18 -4.06 8.72 4.62
C ILE A 18 -4.87 9.89 5.21
N GLU A 19 -4.49 10.42 6.36
CA GLU A 19 -5.15 11.59 6.95
C GLU A 19 -5.00 12.82 6.06
N TYR A 20 -3.83 13.01 5.45
CA TYR A 20 -3.63 14.06 4.46
C TYR A 20 -4.55 13.90 3.24
N ALA A 21 -4.79 12.68 2.76
CA ALA A 21 -5.79 12.42 1.71
C ALA A 21 -7.21 12.82 2.18
N ARG A 22 -7.59 12.54 3.43
CA ARG A 22 -8.89 12.97 3.99
C ARG A 22 -9.02 14.49 4.06
N GLN A 23 -7.95 15.18 4.44
CA GLN A 23 -7.91 16.65 4.46
C GLN A 23 -8.15 17.25 3.07
N MET A 24 -7.63 16.62 2.00
CA MET A 24 -7.94 17.05 0.63
C MET A 24 -9.43 16.90 0.28
N VAL A 25 -10.09 15.83 0.76
CA VAL A 25 -11.55 15.67 0.60
C VAL A 25 -12.30 16.78 1.34
N VAL A 26 -11.92 17.08 2.58
CA VAL A 26 -12.51 18.19 3.36
C VAL A 26 -12.31 19.54 2.68
N ALA A 27 -11.13 19.78 2.12
CA ALA A 27 -10.85 20.99 1.35
C ALA A 27 -11.76 21.08 0.12
N GLY A 28 -11.90 19.99 -0.65
CA GLY A 28 -12.81 19.92 -1.79
C GLY A 28 -14.26 20.23 -1.41
N LYS A 29 -14.76 19.66 -0.31
CA LYS A 29 -16.12 19.95 0.22
C LYS A 29 -16.29 21.41 0.61
N SER A 30 -15.31 21.97 1.31
CA SER A 30 -15.35 23.36 1.78
C SER A 30 -15.32 24.34 0.62
N LEU A 31 -14.60 23.99 -0.46
CA LEU A 31 -14.50 24.82 -1.66
C LEU A 31 -15.68 24.66 -2.62
N ALA A 32 -16.45 23.57 -2.53
CA ALA A 32 -17.60 23.31 -3.40
C ALA A 32 -18.67 24.42 -3.31
N ALA A 33 -18.81 25.05 -2.14
CA ALA A 33 -19.74 26.17 -1.94
C ALA A 33 -19.43 27.40 -2.81
N PHE A 34 -18.18 27.58 -3.25
CA PHE A 34 -17.76 28.75 -4.03
C PHE A 34 -18.00 28.60 -5.54
N GLN A 35 -18.39 27.41 -6.03
CA GLN A 35 -18.73 27.14 -7.44
C GLN A 35 -17.80 27.84 -8.46
N SER A 36 -16.49 27.72 -8.24
CA SER A 36 -15.50 28.39 -9.08
C SER A 36 -15.50 27.83 -10.50
N PRO A 37 -15.61 28.67 -11.56
CA PRO A 37 -15.46 28.22 -12.94
C PRO A 37 -14.00 27.93 -13.32
N LEU A 38 -13.04 28.28 -12.46
CA LEU A 38 -11.60 28.19 -12.74
C LEU A 38 -11.01 26.81 -12.44
N PHE A 39 -11.63 26.01 -11.57
CA PHE A 39 -11.12 24.69 -11.20
C PHE A 39 -12.26 23.71 -10.91
N ASP A 40 -12.04 22.44 -11.27
CA ASP A 40 -12.96 21.35 -10.97
C ASP A 40 -12.71 20.88 -9.53
N ILE A 41 -13.74 20.88 -8.68
CA ILE A 41 -13.65 20.31 -7.32
C ILE A 41 -13.25 18.84 -7.36
N GLY A 42 -13.61 18.14 -8.44
CA GLY A 42 -13.17 16.78 -8.70
C GLY A 42 -11.64 16.62 -8.71
N ASP A 43 -10.86 17.68 -8.96
CA ASP A 43 -9.39 17.62 -8.92
C ASP A 43 -8.86 17.43 -7.49
N PHE A 44 -9.54 17.97 -6.46
CA PHE A 44 -9.22 17.66 -5.06
C PHE A 44 -9.49 16.19 -4.74
N TYR A 45 -10.60 15.64 -5.24
CA TYR A 45 -10.94 14.22 -5.02
C TYR A 45 -10.01 13.29 -5.79
N ARG A 46 -9.60 13.65 -7.01
CA ARG A 46 -8.58 12.93 -7.78
C ARG A 46 -7.23 12.93 -7.07
N ALA A 47 -6.80 14.09 -6.55
CA ALA A 47 -5.56 14.22 -5.79
C ALA A 47 -5.61 13.38 -4.50
N ALA A 48 -6.72 13.42 -3.76
CA ALA A 48 -6.93 12.60 -2.56
C ALA A 48 -6.86 11.10 -2.86
N TRP A 49 -7.48 10.65 -3.97
CA TRP A 49 -7.43 9.25 -4.41
C TRP A 49 -6.00 8.81 -4.73
N VAL A 50 -5.27 9.61 -5.52
CA VAL A 50 -3.87 9.34 -5.86
C VAL A 50 -3.02 9.30 -4.59
N GLN A 51 -3.21 10.25 -3.68
CA GLN A 51 -2.48 10.31 -2.40
C GLN A 51 -2.69 9.06 -1.55
N ALA A 52 -3.92 8.55 -1.44
CA ALA A 52 -4.20 7.33 -0.68
C ALA A 52 -3.51 6.08 -1.27
N VAL A 53 -3.55 5.94 -2.59
CA VAL A 53 -2.89 4.82 -3.29
C VAL A 53 -1.37 4.93 -3.23
N SER A 54 -0.81 6.14 -3.30
CA SER A 54 0.62 6.38 -3.07
C SER A 54 1.03 6.06 -1.63
N ALA A 55 0.17 6.38 -0.65
CA ALA A 55 0.44 6.07 0.76
C ALA A 55 0.60 4.57 1.01
N ILE A 56 -0.31 3.74 0.47
CA ILE A 56 -0.24 2.29 0.67
C ILE A 56 0.92 1.66 -0.10
N ASP A 57 1.23 2.15 -1.31
CA ASP A 57 2.39 1.71 -2.08
C ASP A 57 3.70 1.96 -1.32
N HIS A 58 3.88 3.19 -0.83
CA HIS A 58 5.04 3.56 -0.02
C HIS A 58 5.14 2.71 1.25
N TRP A 59 4.01 2.51 1.95
CA TRP A 59 3.99 1.66 3.14
C TRP A 59 4.42 0.22 2.85
N PHE A 60 3.93 -0.40 1.78
CA PHE A 60 4.34 -1.77 1.44
C PHE A 60 5.85 -1.88 1.20
N HIS A 61 6.46 -0.89 0.56
CA HIS A 61 7.91 -0.86 0.37
C HIS A 61 8.64 -0.77 1.71
N GLU A 62 8.33 0.23 2.52
CA GLU A 62 9.01 0.45 3.80
C GLU A 62 8.82 -0.72 4.76
N GLU A 63 7.60 -1.28 4.82
CA GLU A 63 7.28 -2.46 5.63
C GLU A 63 8.04 -3.70 5.16
N LEU A 64 8.15 -3.91 3.85
CA LEU A 64 8.96 -4.99 3.27
C LEU A 64 10.43 -4.82 3.66
N TYR A 65 11.00 -3.63 3.48
CA TYR A 65 12.42 -3.37 3.74
C TYR A 65 12.77 -3.53 5.21
N ARG A 66 11.90 -3.05 6.11
CA ARG A 66 12.06 -3.22 7.55
C ARG A 66 12.06 -4.71 7.92
N ARG A 67 11.03 -5.46 7.52
CA ARG A 67 10.88 -6.88 7.88
C ARG A 67 11.99 -7.74 7.31
N VAL A 68 12.41 -7.48 6.07
CA VAL A 68 13.55 -8.17 5.46
C VAL A 68 14.83 -7.93 6.25
N ALA A 69 15.09 -6.69 6.67
CA ALA A 69 16.26 -6.37 7.50
C ALA A 69 16.20 -7.09 8.85
N GLU A 70 15.04 -7.07 9.51
CA GLU A 70 14.83 -7.76 10.79
C GLU A 70 15.06 -9.27 10.66
N LEU A 71 14.49 -9.91 9.64
CA LEU A 71 14.65 -11.34 9.39
C LEU A 71 16.10 -11.71 9.02
N ALA A 72 16.78 -10.88 8.23
CA ALA A 72 18.18 -11.11 7.88
C ALA A 72 19.14 -10.88 9.06
N GLY A 73 18.77 -10.02 10.02
CA GLY A 73 19.52 -9.80 11.26
C GLY A 73 19.27 -10.87 12.32
N GLN A 74 18.16 -11.61 12.22
CA GLN A 74 17.88 -12.75 13.08
C GLN A 74 18.63 -13.99 12.56
N ASP A 75 19.62 -14.47 13.31
CA ASP A 75 20.21 -15.78 13.07
C ASP A 75 19.22 -16.89 13.46
N SER A 76 18.20 -17.08 12.61
CA SER A 76 17.06 -17.95 12.87
C SER A 76 16.83 -18.93 11.71
N PRO A 77 16.61 -20.23 12.01
CA PRO A 77 16.27 -21.21 10.99
C PRO A 77 14.84 -21.02 10.41
N GLY A 78 14.03 -20.13 11.00
CA GLY A 78 12.64 -19.87 10.60
C GLY A 78 12.46 -18.84 9.47
N MET A 79 13.51 -18.53 8.71
CA MET A 79 13.45 -17.56 7.61
C MET A 79 12.48 -18.02 6.50
N PRO A 80 11.64 -17.11 5.95
CA PRO A 80 10.79 -17.43 4.81
C PRO A 80 11.59 -17.98 3.63
N TYR A 81 11.05 -19.01 2.97
CA TYR A 81 11.70 -19.74 1.90
C TYR A 81 12.14 -18.86 0.73
N GLN A 82 11.39 -17.81 0.40
CA GLN A 82 11.84 -16.91 -0.67
C GLN A 82 13.00 -16.02 -0.25
N LEU A 83 13.12 -15.70 1.04
CA LEU A 83 14.24 -14.92 1.55
C LEU A 83 15.52 -15.76 1.63
N THR A 84 15.43 -17.06 1.93
CA THR A 84 16.62 -17.95 1.91
C THR A 84 17.23 -18.10 0.52
N LYS A 85 16.45 -17.82 -0.53
CA LYS A 85 16.89 -17.78 -1.94
C LYS A 85 17.26 -16.39 -2.43
N PHE A 86 17.22 -15.39 -1.57
CA PHE A 86 17.53 -14.03 -1.96
C PHE A 86 19.03 -13.90 -2.24
N GLU A 87 19.36 -13.54 -3.48
CA GLU A 87 20.73 -13.39 -3.93
C GLU A 87 21.28 -12.02 -3.52
N LEU A 88 22.53 -12.01 -3.02
CA LEU A 88 23.28 -10.79 -2.76
C LEU A 88 24.47 -10.68 -3.71
N PRO A 89 24.79 -9.48 -4.23
CA PRO A 89 26.03 -9.25 -4.96
C PRO A 89 27.24 -9.61 -4.10
N LEU A 90 28.27 -10.21 -4.71
CA LEU A 90 29.48 -10.61 -4.01
C LEU A 90 30.15 -9.44 -3.27
N GLU A 91 30.09 -8.23 -3.84
CA GLU A 91 30.57 -7.01 -3.19
C GLU A 91 29.92 -6.78 -1.81
N LYS A 92 28.59 -6.94 -1.71
CA LYS A 92 27.86 -6.81 -0.44
C LYS A 92 28.23 -7.90 0.55
N VAL A 93 28.44 -9.13 0.08
CA VAL A 93 28.92 -10.24 0.93
C VAL A 93 30.32 -9.92 1.50
N GLU A 94 31.20 -9.37 0.67
CA GLU A 94 32.55 -8.98 1.06
C GLU A 94 32.57 -7.80 2.04
N GLU A 95 31.67 -6.82 1.88
CA GLU A 95 31.45 -5.73 2.85
C GLU A 95 31.02 -6.27 4.22
N VAL A 96 30.06 -7.19 4.25
CA VAL A 96 29.62 -7.86 5.49
C VAL A 96 30.78 -8.63 6.13
N ARG A 97 31.56 -9.39 5.33
CA ARG A 97 32.71 -10.16 5.83
C ARG A 97 33.81 -9.26 6.41
N ARG A 98 34.01 -8.06 5.85
CA ARG A 98 34.95 -7.06 6.37
C ARG A 98 34.42 -6.28 7.56
N GLY A 99 33.14 -6.42 7.90
CA GLY A 99 32.49 -5.67 8.97
C GLY A 99 32.22 -4.20 8.61
N THR A 100 32.20 -3.83 7.32
CA THR A 100 31.90 -2.46 6.90
C THR A 100 30.39 -2.17 6.88
N THR A 101 29.56 -3.20 6.87
CA THR A 101 28.10 -3.14 6.97
C THR A 101 27.57 -4.39 7.68
N THR A 102 26.34 -4.34 8.19
CA THR A 102 25.67 -5.52 8.74
C THR A 102 24.98 -6.33 7.64
N LEU A 103 24.72 -7.62 7.88
CA LEU A 103 23.93 -8.42 6.92
C LEU A 103 22.53 -7.83 6.71
N ALA A 104 21.89 -7.37 7.79
CA ALA A 104 20.58 -6.73 7.74
C ALA A 104 20.57 -5.50 6.82
N ASP A 105 21.57 -4.62 6.96
CA ASP A 105 21.71 -3.42 6.13
C ASP A 105 22.02 -3.78 4.67
N ALA A 106 22.96 -4.69 4.43
CA ALA A 106 23.32 -5.15 3.08
C ALA A 106 22.12 -5.74 2.32
N VAL A 107 21.31 -6.57 3.00
CA VAL A 107 20.09 -7.15 2.42
C VAL A 107 19.04 -6.08 2.18
N SER A 108 18.81 -5.18 3.15
CA SER A 108 17.82 -4.11 3.01
C SER A 108 18.14 -3.15 1.88
N GLU A 109 19.41 -2.71 1.75
CA GLU A 109 19.87 -1.87 0.66
C GLU A 109 19.70 -2.54 -0.70
N HIS A 110 20.07 -3.83 -0.80
CA HIS A 110 19.89 -4.57 -2.05
C HIS A 110 18.40 -4.77 -2.39
N MET A 111 17.55 -5.00 -1.38
CA MET A 111 16.10 -5.10 -1.54
C MET A 111 15.50 -3.78 -2.03
N LYS A 112 15.92 -2.65 -1.46
CA LYS A 112 15.53 -1.30 -1.89
C LYS A 112 15.87 -1.09 -3.36
N ALA A 113 17.11 -1.37 -3.76
CA ALA A 113 17.52 -1.25 -5.16
C ALA A 113 16.69 -2.14 -6.10
N LYS A 114 16.41 -3.39 -5.69
CA LYS A 114 15.63 -4.35 -6.49
C LYS A 114 14.17 -3.93 -6.70
N TRP A 115 13.56 -3.31 -5.69
CA TRP A 115 12.13 -2.93 -5.74
C TRP A 115 11.87 -1.46 -6.03
N ALA A 116 12.89 -0.60 -6.10
CA ALA A 116 12.74 0.85 -6.27
C ALA A 116 11.83 1.28 -7.44
N ASN A 117 11.84 0.52 -8.54
CA ASN A 117 11.05 0.83 -9.74
C ASN A 117 9.76 0.02 -9.86
N ALA A 118 9.43 -0.83 -8.88
CA ALA A 118 8.29 -1.73 -8.94
C ALA A 118 7.17 -1.25 -8.03
N SER A 119 6.07 -0.73 -8.59
CA SER A 119 4.92 -0.36 -7.77
C SER A 119 4.31 -1.56 -7.05
N LEU A 120 4.15 -1.47 -5.74
CA LEU A 120 3.47 -2.42 -4.86
C LEU A 120 2.00 -2.02 -4.68
N GLN A 121 1.30 -1.86 -5.81
CA GLN A 121 -0.13 -1.56 -5.85
C GLN A 121 -0.94 -2.73 -6.40
N ASN A 122 -0.39 -3.49 -7.34
CA ASN A 122 -1.10 -4.65 -7.86
C ASN A 122 -1.08 -5.80 -6.84
N PRO A 123 -2.22 -6.45 -6.54
CA PRO A 123 -2.26 -7.54 -5.56
C PRO A 123 -1.28 -8.68 -5.81
N ARG A 124 -1.00 -8.99 -7.08
CA ARG A 124 -0.02 -10.00 -7.47
C ARG A 124 1.39 -9.58 -7.07
N LYS A 125 1.77 -8.32 -7.36
CA LYS A 125 3.10 -7.79 -7.02
C LYS A 125 3.30 -7.70 -5.51
N ILE A 126 2.27 -7.28 -4.78
CA ILE A 126 2.25 -7.29 -3.32
C ILE A 126 2.46 -8.72 -2.79
N SER A 127 1.75 -9.72 -3.32
CA SER A 127 1.96 -11.12 -2.94
C SER A 127 3.36 -11.64 -3.29
N GLU A 128 3.91 -11.27 -4.44
CA GLU A 128 5.28 -11.64 -4.83
C GLU A 128 6.31 -11.06 -3.84
N ALA A 129 6.14 -9.79 -3.45
CA ALA A 129 7.01 -9.12 -2.49
C ALA A 129 6.88 -9.70 -1.08
N LEU A 130 5.66 -9.83 -0.55
CA LEU A 130 5.42 -10.25 0.82
C LEU A 130 5.81 -11.71 1.12
N LYS A 131 6.00 -12.55 0.09
CA LYS A 131 6.59 -13.89 0.26
C LYS A 131 8.02 -13.87 0.80
N LEU A 132 8.72 -12.74 0.68
CA LEU A 132 10.04 -12.56 1.28
C LEU A 132 9.97 -12.41 2.81
N VAL A 133 8.79 -12.16 3.37
CA VAL A 133 8.63 -11.88 4.81
C VAL A 133 7.57 -12.76 5.48
N SER A 134 6.81 -13.55 4.72
CA SER A 134 5.77 -14.44 5.24
C SER A 134 5.47 -15.60 4.29
N GLU A 135 5.17 -16.77 4.83
CA GLU A 135 4.67 -17.94 4.07
C GLU A 135 3.15 -17.94 3.91
N GLU A 136 2.47 -16.99 4.54
CA GLU A 136 1.01 -16.98 4.68
C GLU A 136 0.33 -16.33 3.47
N ASP A 137 -0.89 -16.76 3.15
CA ASP A 137 -1.75 -16.02 2.23
C ASP A 137 -2.31 -14.78 2.93
N VAL A 138 -1.57 -13.69 2.85
CA VAL A 138 -1.91 -12.38 3.45
C VAL A 138 -3.28 -11.87 3.01
N TRP A 139 -3.75 -12.20 1.80
CA TRP A 139 -5.07 -11.76 1.32
C TRP A 139 -6.19 -12.60 1.92
N ALA A 140 -5.97 -13.91 2.09
CA ALA A 140 -6.91 -14.78 2.79
C ALA A 140 -7.02 -14.38 4.27
N LYS A 141 -5.88 -14.13 4.93
CA LYS A 141 -5.87 -13.61 6.31
C LYS A 141 -6.53 -12.24 6.42
N ALA A 142 -6.24 -11.32 5.51
CA ALA A 142 -6.89 -10.01 5.50
C ALA A 142 -8.41 -10.11 5.32
N ALA A 143 -8.90 -11.01 4.46
CA ALA A 143 -10.34 -11.26 4.31
C ALA A 143 -10.98 -11.78 5.61
N VAL A 144 -10.33 -12.71 6.31
CA VAL A 144 -10.79 -13.19 7.62
C VAL A 144 -10.86 -12.04 8.63
N GLN A 145 -9.83 -11.19 8.68
CA GLN A 145 -9.82 -10.04 9.59
C GLN A 145 -10.93 -9.05 9.30
N ILE A 146 -11.13 -8.69 8.02
CA ILE A 146 -12.20 -7.78 7.60
C ILE A 146 -13.58 -8.35 7.98
N ASN A 147 -13.81 -9.65 7.77
CA ASN A 147 -15.07 -10.28 8.18
C ASN A 147 -15.26 -10.26 9.70
N ALA A 148 -14.21 -10.51 10.47
CA ALA A 148 -14.25 -10.45 11.92
C ALA A 148 -14.60 -9.04 12.43
N TRP A 149 -13.99 -8.00 11.87
CA TRP A 149 -14.28 -6.60 12.23
C TRP A 149 -15.69 -6.16 11.87
N ASN A 150 -16.27 -6.75 10.82
CA ASN A 150 -17.66 -6.55 10.45
C ASN A 150 -18.63 -7.52 11.16
N HIS A 151 -18.19 -8.25 12.19
CA HIS A 151 -18.99 -9.22 12.93
C HIS A 151 -19.69 -10.26 12.04
N GLY A 152 -19.01 -10.70 10.97
CA GLY A 152 -19.53 -11.66 10.00
C GLY A 152 -20.65 -11.14 9.10
N ARG A 153 -20.98 -9.84 9.15
CA ARG A 153 -22.00 -9.23 8.27
C ARG A 153 -21.53 -9.11 6.82
N THR A 154 -20.23 -9.26 6.58
CA THR A 154 -19.63 -9.33 5.25
C THR A 154 -19.09 -10.73 5.01
N ALA A 155 -19.16 -11.19 3.76
CA ALA A 155 -18.55 -12.44 3.30
C ALA A 155 -17.42 -12.13 2.31
N MET A 156 -16.37 -11.45 2.78
CA MET A 156 -15.19 -11.17 1.97
C MET A 156 -14.36 -12.44 1.78
N THR A 157 -14.00 -12.73 0.53
CA THR A 157 -12.99 -13.74 0.17
C THR A 157 -11.69 -13.04 -0.21
N ALA A 158 -10.58 -13.78 -0.24
CA ALA A 158 -9.30 -13.24 -0.75
C ALA A 158 -9.47 -12.63 -2.15
N GLN A 159 -10.26 -13.27 -3.02
CA GLN A 159 -10.52 -12.76 -4.37
C GLN A 159 -11.35 -11.47 -4.35
N ALA A 160 -12.36 -11.36 -3.50
CA ALA A 160 -13.16 -10.14 -3.36
C ALA A 160 -12.29 -8.97 -2.88
N VAL A 161 -11.43 -9.20 -1.88
CA VAL A 161 -10.50 -8.20 -1.36
C VAL A 161 -9.52 -7.74 -2.45
N LYS A 162 -8.90 -8.69 -3.17
CA LYS A 162 -8.00 -8.38 -4.30
C LYS A 162 -8.71 -7.58 -5.39
N LYS A 163 -9.94 -7.96 -5.74
CA LYS A 163 -10.75 -7.28 -6.76
C LYS A 163 -11.05 -5.83 -6.36
N GLN A 164 -11.44 -5.59 -5.12
CA GLN A 164 -11.74 -4.24 -4.65
C GLN A 164 -10.49 -3.37 -4.56
N HIS A 165 -9.37 -3.92 -4.07
CA HIS A 165 -8.09 -3.22 -4.09
C HIS A 165 -7.65 -2.86 -5.52
N LEU A 166 -7.76 -3.81 -6.46
CA LEU A 166 -7.41 -3.60 -7.86
C LEU A 166 -8.27 -2.51 -8.51
N ALA A 167 -9.58 -2.47 -8.24
CA ALA A 167 -10.45 -1.42 -8.76
C ALA A 167 -10.00 -0.01 -8.32
N ILE A 168 -9.50 0.13 -7.10
CA ILE A 168 -8.98 1.40 -6.58
C ILE A 168 -7.67 1.80 -7.28
N THR A 169 -6.76 0.84 -7.50
CA THR A 169 -5.51 1.09 -8.19
C THR A 169 -5.72 1.38 -9.69
N ASP A 170 -6.68 0.71 -10.32
CA ASP A 170 -7.04 0.98 -11.72
C ASP A 170 -7.65 2.39 -11.85
N ARG A 171 -8.46 2.80 -10.88
CA ARG A 171 -8.97 4.18 -10.83
C ARG A 171 -7.83 5.20 -10.68
N ARG A 172 -6.83 4.92 -9.85
CA ARG A 172 -5.61 5.75 -9.75
C ARG A 172 -4.90 5.85 -11.11
N ASN A 173 -4.74 4.74 -11.81
CA ASN A 173 -4.05 4.71 -13.11
C ASN A 173 -4.78 5.57 -14.14
N LYS A 174 -6.12 5.49 -14.18
CA LYS A 174 -6.95 6.37 -15.02
C LYS A 174 -6.71 7.85 -14.71
N ILE A 175 -6.65 8.21 -13.43
CA ILE A 175 -6.40 9.58 -13.00
C ILE A 175 -5.00 10.07 -13.39
N ALA A 176 -3.97 9.29 -13.07
CA ALA A 176 -2.58 9.72 -13.18
C ALA A 176 -2.00 9.57 -14.60
N HIS A 177 -2.45 8.58 -15.37
CA HIS A 177 -1.86 8.23 -16.67
C HIS A 177 -2.77 8.46 -17.87
N GLU A 178 -4.10 8.48 -17.68
CA GLU A 178 -5.07 8.72 -18.77
C GLU A 178 -5.73 10.11 -18.70
N ALA A 179 -5.16 11.03 -17.91
CA ALA A 179 -5.73 12.36 -17.62
C ALA A 179 -7.17 12.34 -17.09
N ASP A 180 -7.60 11.19 -16.58
CA ASP A 180 -8.95 10.85 -16.19
C ASP A 180 -10.05 11.07 -17.23
N LEU A 181 -9.73 11.08 -18.53
CA LEU A 181 -10.72 11.37 -19.58
C LEU A 181 -11.73 10.24 -19.78
N VAL A 182 -12.98 10.58 -20.06
CA VAL A 182 -13.98 9.61 -20.56
C VAL A 182 -13.53 9.14 -21.95
N ASP A 183 -13.66 7.84 -22.21
CA ASP A 183 -13.22 7.23 -23.47
C ASP A 183 -13.88 7.95 -24.68
N GLY A 184 -13.05 8.38 -25.63
CA GLY A 184 -13.49 9.16 -26.80
C GLY A 184 -13.73 10.66 -26.55
N SER A 185 -13.57 11.15 -25.32
CA SER A 185 -13.68 12.58 -24.99
C SER A 185 -12.31 13.26 -24.96
N LEU A 186 -12.24 14.48 -25.50
CA LEU A 186 -11.04 15.32 -25.45
C LEU A 186 -10.99 16.25 -24.22
N LYS A 187 -12.09 16.35 -23.45
CA LYS A 187 -12.22 17.35 -22.38
C LYS A 187 -12.92 16.82 -21.13
N GLN A 188 -13.87 15.90 -21.28
CA GLN A 188 -14.69 15.44 -20.17
C GLN A 188 -13.92 14.41 -19.36
N ARG A 189 -13.71 14.71 -18.07
CA ARG A 189 -13.16 13.75 -17.12
C ARG A 189 -14.26 12.84 -16.57
N ARG A 190 -13.86 11.66 -16.13
CA ARG A 190 -14.75 10.71 -15.45
C ARG A 190 -15.23 11.34 -14.14
N PRO A 191 -16.54 11.24 -13.82
CA PRO A 191 -17.09 11.83 -12.62
C PRO A 191 -16.46 11.21 -11.37
N ILE A 192 -16.37 12.01 -10.31
CA ILE A 192 -15.89 11.58 -8.99
C ILE A 192 -16.58 12.43 -7.94
N THR A 193 -17.08 11.77 -6.90
CA THR A 193 -17.71 12.42 -5.75
C THR A 193 -16.83 12.32 -4.53
N ASP A 194 -17.17 13.08 -3.49
CA ASP A 194 -16.53 12.96 -2.18
C ASP A 194 -16.78 11.59 -1.54
N ALA A 195 -17.95 10.99 -1.78
CA ALA A 195 -18.29 9.66 -1.29
C ALA A 195 -17.38 8.59 -1.92
N ASP A 196 -17.22 8.64 -3.26
CA ASP A 196 -16.37 7.69 -3.98
C ASP A 196 -14.94 7.67 -3.42
N VAL A 197 -14.36 8.85 -3.20
CA VAL A 197 -12.98 8.96 -2.69
C VAL A 197 -12.89 8.63 -1.20
N THR A 198 -13.89 8.97 -0.40
CA THR A 198 -13.92 8.59 1.03
C THR A 198 -13.95 7.08 1.18
N ASP A 199 -14.80 6.39 0.41
CA ASP A 199 -14.88 4.92 0.41
C ASP A 199 -13.56 4.28 -0.03
N ALA A 200 -12.87 4.86 -1.02
CA ALA A 200 -11.57 4.38 -1.47
C ALA A 200 -10.47 4.57 -0.42
N ILE A 201 -10.45 5.72 0.27
CA ILE A 201 -9.50 6.01 1.36
C ILE A 201 -9.72 5.04 2.52
N ASP A 202 -10.97 4.87 2.95
CA ASP A 202 -11.32 4.01 4.08
C ASP A 202 -11.05 2.54 3.77
N TRP A 203 -11.31 2.11 2.54
CA TRP A 203 -10.92 0.77 2.09
C TRP A 203 -9.40 0.59 2.08
N THR A 204 -8.66 1.58 1.60
CA THR A 204 -7.18 1.56 1.54
C THR A 204 -6.58 1.45 2.95
N GLU A 205 -7.08 2.22 3.91
CA GLU A 205 -6.65 2.09 5.32
C GLU A 205 -7.01 0.71 5.89
N ARG A 206 -8.23 0.23 5.64
CA ARG A 206 -8.71 -1.05 6.15
C ARG A 206 -7.88 -2.23 5.63
N ILE A 207 -7.54 -2.24 4.35
CA ILE A 207 -6.74 -3.33 3.77
C ILE A 207 -5.30 -3.30 4.26
N ALA A 208 -4.70 -2.11 4.40
CA ALA A 208 -3.37 -1.95 4.96
C ALA A 208 -3.32 -2.49 6.40
N LEU A 209 -4.29 -2.11 7.24
CA LEU A 209 -4.39 -2.63 8.60
C LEU A 209 -4.59 -4.15 8.64
N ALA A 210 -5.45 -4.69 7.77
CA ALA A 210 -5.72 -6.13 7.74
C ALA A 210 -4.48 -6.94 7.32
N ILE A 211 -3.70 -6.43 6.37
CA ILE A 211 -2.44 -7.06 5.95
C ILE A 211 -1.37 -6.90 7.02
N ALA A 212 -1.27 -5.74 7.69
CA ALA A 212 -0.34 -5.56 8.79
C ALA A 212 -0.60 -6.58 9.92
N VAL A 213 -1.86 -6.78 10.30
CA VAL A 213 -2.25 -7.82 11.27
C VAL A 213 -1.94 -9.23 10.77
N ALA A 214 -2.11 -9.49 9.47
CA ALA A 214 -1.78 -10.79 8.88
C ALA A 214 -0.29 -11.12 8.90
N LEU A 215 0.56 -10.10 8.85
CA LEU A 215 2.02 -10.22 8.90
C LEU A 215 2.56 -10.35 10.34
N GLY A 216 1.73 -10.07 11.36
CA GLY A 216 2.15 -10.03 12.77
C GLY A 216 3.02 -8.82 13.11
#